data_AF-A0A2V7RWZ1-F1
#
_entry.id   AF-A0A2V7RWZ1-F1
#
_cell.length_a   1.000
_cell.length_b   1.000
_cell.length_c   1.000
_cell.angle_alpha   90.00
_cell.angle_beta   90.00
_cell.angle_gamma   90.00
#
_symmetry.space_group_name_H-M   'P 1'
#
loop_
_entity.id
_entity.type
_entity.pdbx_description
1 polymer ?
#
loop_
_entity_poly.entity_id
_entity_poly.type
_entity_poly.pdbx_seq_one_letter_code
_entity_poly.pdbx_strand_id
1 'polypeptide(L)'
;MRSVPLKVVLTAGLALGLFVLPGAASAQQALVYCPINLDRTGCDAIVTALTAGSTYPGGVGRGYDGTGGTVDLRSAELFAYTVFVVPSLADDSTSQPYGLLRDSVVVEHLRAALIGGVAVWSGTPDQGTTNRAEKDQLIQNLAHWAGASYAAAHGPGLVALLDLSENQDARYDWLRAITPTHLTSDLEVVAYDSVRALTP
;
A
#
# COMPACT_ATOMS: atom_id res chain seq x y z
N MET A 1 10.87 81.85 -0.68
CA MET A 1 10.14 81.47 0.55
C MET A 1 8.71 81.11 0.19
N ARG A 2 8.33 79.83 0.28
CA ARG A 2 7.02 79.30 0.74
C ARG A 2 6.94 77.78 0.48
N SER A 3 7.32 77.07 1.53
CA SER A 3 6.68 75.89 2.16
C SER A 3 6.03 74.80 1.30
N VAL A 4 6.60 73.59 1.38
CA VAL A 4 5.96 72.30 1.06
C VAL A 4 5.25 71.78 2.31
N PRO A 5 3.99 71.29 2.26
CA PRO A 5 3.39 70.56 3.36
C PRO A 5 3.64 69.05 3.26
N LEU A 6 3.84 68.47 4.44
CA LEU A 6 4.32 67.14 4.74
C LEU A 6 3.17 66.25 5.26
N LYS A 7 3.13 64.99 4.81
CA LYS A 7 2.54 63.77 5.43
C LYS A 7 1.02 63.63 5.60
N VAL A 8 0.46 62.56 5.01
CA VAL A 8 -0.45 61.57 5.64
C VAL A 8 -0.14 60.21 5.00
N VAL A 9 0.72 59.38 5.62
CA VAL A 9 0.42 58.16 6.42
C VAL A 9 -0.19 56.99 5.63
N LEU A 10 0.61 55.91 5.57
CA LEU A 10 0.30 54.55 5.12
C LEU A 10 -0.97 53.98 5.77
N THR A 11 -1.76 53.26 4.97
CA THR A 11 -2.49 52.06 5.42
C THR A 11 -2.44 51.02 4.30
N ALA A 12 -1.33 50.28 4.23
CA ALA A 12 -1.30 49.02 3.50
C ALA A 12 -2.09 48.00 4.35
N GLY A 13 -3.33 47.72 3.95
CA GLY A 13 -4.11 46.65 4.55
C GLY A 13 -3.43 45.32 4.25
N LEU A 14 -2.72 44.77 5.25
CA LEU A 14 -2.36 43.36 5.27
C LEU A 14 -3.67 42.56 5.36
N ALA A 15 -4.21 42.17 4.21
CA ALA A 15 -5.13 41.06 4.14
C ALA A 15 -4.32 39.79 4.43
N LEU A 16 -4.22 39.43 5.72
CA LEU A 16 -3.90 38.08 6.15
C LEU A 16 -5.07 37.18 5.74
N GLY A 17 -5.16 36.91 4.43
CA GLY A 17 -5.91 35.77 3.94
C GLY A 17 -5.21 34.54 4.47
N LEU A 18 -5.76 33.94 5.53
CA LEU A 18 -5.54 32.51 5.77
C LEU A 18 -5.99 31.81 4.49
N PHE A 19 -5.05 31.52 3.61
CA PHE A 19 -5.17 30.39 2.72
C PHE A 19 -5.21 29.17 3.63
N VAL A 20 -6.41 28.83 4.10
CA VAL A 20 -6.73 27.46 4.42
C VAL A 20 -6.62 26.75 3.08
N LEU A 21 -5.41 26.31 2.74
CA LEU A 21 -5.23 25.23 1.79
C LEU A 21 -6.24 24.16 2.24
N PRO A 22 -7.12 23.66 1.36
CA PRO A 22 -7.89 22.47 1.70
C PRO A 22 -6.83 21.44 2.07
N GLY A 23 -6.74 21.11 3.36
CA GLY A 23 -5.87 20.05 3.80
C GLY A 23 -6.27 18.85 2.96
N ALA A 24 -5.31 18.34 2.18
CA ALA A 24 -5.46 17.04 1.57
C ALA A 24 -5.85 16.11 2.71
N ALA A 25 -7.12 15.74 2.79
CA ALA A 25 -7.55 14.54 3.48
C ALA A 25 -7.08 13.38 2.60
N SER A 26 -5.77 13.29 2.39
CA SER A 26 -5.13 12.20 1.71
C SER A 26 -5.29 10.99 2.62
N ALA A 27 -5.63 9.82 2.07
CA ALA A 27 -5.53 8.55 2.78
C ALA A 27 -4.25 8.51 3.62
N GLN A 28 -4.43 8.10 4.86
CA GLN A 28 -3.39 8.06 5.88
C GLN A 28 -3.17 6.65 6.43
N GLN A 29 -3.83 5.66 5.82
CA GLN A 29 -3.81 4.27 6.26
C GLN A 29 -3.14 3.38 5.22
N ALA A 30 -2.49 2.32 5.67
CA ALA A 30 -2.14 1.18 4.81
C ALA A 30 -3.11 0.04 5.07
N LEU A 31 -3.33 -0.81 4.07
CA LEU A 31 -4.11 -2.03 4.19
C LEU A 31 -3.23 -3.23 3.84
N VAL A 32 -3.24 -4.28 4.66
CA VAL A 32 -2.52 -5.52 4.40
C VAL A 32 -3.53 -6.65 4.21
N TYR A 33 -3.41 -7.42 3.13
CA TYR A 33 -4.22 -8.60 2.91
C TYR A 33 -3.85 -9.71 3.90
N CYS A 34 -4.82 -10.15 4.70
CA CYS A 34 -4.57 -11.04 5.83
C CYS A 34 -5.64 -12.13 5.92
N PRO A 35 -5.54 -13.19 5.09
CA PRO A 35 -6.49 -14.30 5.13
C PRO A 35 -6.41 -15.04 6.47
N ILE A 36 -7.55 -15.13 7.14
CA ILE A 36 -7.65 -15.69 8.49
C ILE A 36 -7.29 -17.19 8.46
N ASN A 37 -6.43 -17.60 9.40
CA ASN A 37 -5.92 -18.97 9.58
C ASN A 37 -4.97 -19.51 8.48
N LEU A 38 -4.61 -18.72 7.47
CA LEU A 38 -3.78 -19.19 6.35
C LEU A 38 -2.35 -18.63 6.38
N ASP A 39 -2.18 -17.34 6.72
CA ASP A 39 -0.85 -16.74 6.88
C ASP A 39 -0.86 -15.60 7.89
N ARG A 40 -0.85 -15.97 9.17
CA ARG A 40 -0.77 -14.98 10.24
C ARG A 40 0.62 -14.35 10.32
N THR A 41 1.67 -15.12 10.06
CA THR A 41 3.06 -14.69 10.26
C THR A 41 3.50 -13.66 9.22
N GLY A 42 3.26 -13.89 7.92
CA GLY A 42 3.61 -12.93 6.87
C GLY A 42 2.82 -11.62 7.01
N CYS A 43 1.50 -11.72 7.22
CA CYS A 43 0.67 -10.56 7.54
C CYS A 43 1.17 -9.78 8.77
N ASP A 44 1.50 -10.44 9.89
CA ASP A 44 2.01 -9.79 11.11
C ASP A 44 3.35 -9.07 10.84
N ALA A 45 4.23 -9.67 10.04
CA ALA A 45 5.52 -9.07 9.68
C ALA A 45 5.32 -7.78 8.87
N ILE A 46 4.44 -7.79 7.86
CA ILE A 46 4.15 -6.59 7.05
C ILE A 46 3.50 -5.50 7.91
N VAL A 47 2.50 -5.86 8.73
CA VAL A 47 1.84 -4.89 9.61
C VAL A 47 2.85 -4.25 10.56
N THR A 48 3.76 -5.05 11.13
CA THR A 48 4.83 -4.55 12.01
C THR A 48 5.76 -3.60 11.26
N ALA A 49 6.23 -3.98 10.07
CA ALA A 49 7.11 -3.17 9.24
C ALA A 49 6.49 -1.80 8.89
N LEU A 50 5.23 -1.79 8.46
CA LEU A 50 4.52 -0.56 8.07
C LEU A 50 4.18 0.33 9.28
N THR A 51 3.90 -0.28 10.44
CA THR A 51 3.66 0.46 11.69
C THR A 51 4.94 1.15 12.18
N ALA A 52 6.08 0.45 12.12
CA ALA A 52 7.38 0.99 12.54
C ALA A 52 7.84 2.18 11.68
N GLY A 53 7.51 2.16 10.37
CA GLY A 53 7.91 3.21 9.42
C GLY A 53 7.24 4.58 9.62
N SER A 54 6.25 4.70 10.52
CA SER A 54 5.55 5.97 10.84
C SER A 54 4.97 6.74 9.65
N THR A 55 4.80 6.09 8.50
CA THR A 55 4.34 6.70 7.23
C THR A 55 2.81 6.81 7.18
N TYR A 56 2.10 5.98 7.94
CA TYR A 56 0.65 5.87 7.93
C TYR A 56 0.08 6.32 9.28
N PRO A 57 -0.19 7.63 9.49
CA PRO A 57 -0.66 8.14 10.78
C PRO A 57 -2.07 7.67 11.14
N GLY A 58 -2.86 7.24 10.16
CA GLY A 58 -4.15 6.59 10.38
C GLY A 58 -4.03 5.11 10.76
N GLY A 59 -2.81 4.55 10.78
CA GLY A 59 -2.51 3.17 11.14
C GLY A 59 -2.50 2.20 9.96
N VAL A 60 -2.31 0.92 10.29
CA VAL A 60 -2.23 -0.17 9.32
C VAL A 60 -3.38 -1.15 9.59
N GLY A 61 -4.32 -1.20 8.64
CA GLY A 61 -5.46 -2.11 8.66
C GLY A 61 -5.11 -3.49 8.12
N ARG A 62 -5.93 -4.48 8.49
CA ARG A 62 -5.90 -5.84 7.96
C ARG A 62 -7.16 -6.09 7.14
N GLY A 63 -7.03 -6.40 5.87
CA GLY A 63 -8.13 -6.65 4.94
C GLY A 63 -8.30 -8.13 4.63
N TYR A 64 -9.55 -8.60 4.68
CA TYR A 64 -9.97 -9.92 4.23
C TYR A 64 -11.49 -9.89 4.00
N ASP A 65 -12.29 -10.70 4.70
CA ASP A 65 -13.73 -10.88 4.49
C ASP A 65 -14.61 -10.32 5.64
N GLY A 66 -14.03 -9.54 6.55
CA GLY A 66 -14.72 -9.03 7.74
C GLY A 66 -14.61 -9.94 8.96
N THR A 67 -14.21 -11.20 8.78
CA THR A 67 -14.01 -12.13 9.91
C THR A 67 -12.75 -11.78 10.69
N GLY A 68 -12.71 -12.16 11.97
CA GLY A 68 -11.56 -11.91 12.83
C GLY A 68 -11.23 -10.42 13.06
N GLY A 69 -12.18 -9.52 12.78
CA GLY A 69 -11.99 -8.07 12.88
C GLY A 69 -11.22 -7.46 11.69
N THR A 70 -11.11 -8.19 10.58
CA THR A 70 -10.56 -7.65 9.34
C THR A 70 -11.53 -6.68 8.69
N VAL A 71 -11.00 -5.80 7.85
CA VAL A 71 -11.77 -4.97 6.92
C VAL A 71 -12.29 -5.87 5.81
N ASP A 72 -13.60 -5.86 5.55
CA ASP A 72 -14.22 -6.65 4.47
C ASP A 72 -13.96 -5.99 3.10
N LEU A 73 -13.15 -6.65 2.29
CA LEU A 73 -12.77 -6.16 0.96
C LEU A 73 -13.93 -6.05 -0.03
N ARG A 74 -15.09 -6.68 0.26
CA ARG A 74 -16.29 -6.53 -0.59
C ARG A 74 -16.97 -5.18 -0.43
N SER A 75 -16.75 -4.51 0.69
CA SER A 75 -17.53 -3.33 1.09
C SER A 75 -16.70 -2.16 1.61
N ALA A 76 -15.40 -2.38 1.85
CA ALA A 76 -14.49 -1.36 2.39
C ALA A 76 -14.39 -0.10 1.52
N GLU A 77 -14.26 1.06 2.15
CA GLU A 77 -13.90 2.30 1.48
C GLU A 77 -12.40 2.33 1.17
N LEU A 78 -12.01 1.72 0.05
CA LEU A 78 -10.59 1.50 -0.28
C LEU A 78 -9.80 2.79 -0.55
N PHE A 79 -10.50 3.88 -0.92
CA PHE A 79 -9.90 5.19 -1.14
C PHE A 79 -9.34 5.83 0.14
N ALA A 80 -9.69 5.32 1.33
CA ALA A 80 -9.11 5.74 2.60
C ALA A 80 -7.68 5.20 2.83
N TYR A 81 -7.21 4.27 1.98
CA TYR A 81 -5.87 3.68 2.06
C TYR A 81 -4.93 4.24 0.99
N THR A 82 -3.68 4.47 1.39
CA THR A 82 -2.62 4.94 0.49
C THR A 82 -2.02 3.78 -0.31
N VAL A 83 -2.00 2.59 0.29
CA VAL A 83 -1.43 1.38 -0.28
C VAL A 83 -2.16 0.15 0.22
N PHE A 84 -2.32 -0.84 -0.66
CA PHE A 84 -2.74 -2.19 -0.35
C PHE A 84 -1.56 -3.14 -0.55
N VAL A 85 -1.22 -3.96 0.44
CA VAL A 85 -0.08 -4.88 0.39
C VAL A 85 -0.56 -6.32 0.51
N VAL A 86 -0.18 -7.16 -0.45
CA VAL A 86 -0.51 -8.60 -0.47
C VAL A 86 0.75 -9.42 -0.15
N PRO A 87 0.76 -10.23 0.93
CA PRO A 87 1.90 -11.05 1.35
C PRO A 87 2.22 -12.19 0.39
N SER A 88 3.33 -12.88 0.66
CA SER A 88 3.74 -14.08 -0.06
C SER A 88 2.99 -15.30 0.49
N LEU A 89 1.96 -15.74 -0.23
CA LEU A 89 1.07 -16.81 0.22
C LEU A 89 1.20 -18.07 -0.63
N ALA A 90 1.28 -19.22 0.05
CA ALA A 90 1.25 -20.53 -0.57
C ALA A 90 -0.18 -20.92 -0.93
N ASP A 91 -0.47 -20.95 -2.23
CA ASP A 91 -1.78 -21.27 -2.76
C ASP A 91 -1.79 -22.64 -3.42
N ASP A 92 -2.61 -23.52 -2.87
CA ASP A 92 -2.73 -24.91 -3.26
C ASP A 92 -4.22 -25.30 -3.34
N SER A 93 -4.49 -26.53 -3.73
CA SER A 93 -5.87 -27.04 -3.88
C SER A 93 -6.71 -27.02 -2.58
N THR A 94 -6.10 -26.82 -1.42
CA THR A 94 -6.72 -26.87 -0.09
C THR A 94 -6.79 -25.48 0.57
N SER A 95 -5.66 -24.78 0.66
CA SER A 95 -5.50 -23.57 1.45
C SER A 95 -6.10 -22.34 0.79
N GLN A 96 -5.99 -22.21 -0.54
CA GLN A 96 -6.60 -21.15 -1.35
C GLN A 96 -6.61 -19.72 -0.75
N PRO A 97 -5.47 -19.21 -0.23
CA PRO A 97 -5.42 -17.92 0.43
C PRO A 97 -5.73 -16.74 -0.49
N TYR A 98 -5.56 -16.87 -1.81
CA TYR A 98 -5.96 -15.84 -2.77
C TYR A 98 -7.41 -15.98 -3.26
N GLY A 99 -8.18 -16.95 -2.76
CA GLY A 99 -9.55 -17.21 -3.20
C GLY A 99 -10.44 -15.96 -3.13
N LEU A 100 -10.32 -15.17 -2.05
CA LEU A 100 -11.06 -13.92 -1.93
C LEU A 100 -10.66 -12.87 -2.96
N LEU A 101 -9.39 -12.80 -3.35
CA LEU A 101 -8.92 -11.87 -4.40
C LEU A 101 -9.34 -12.29 -5.81
N ARG A 102 -9.86 -13.51 -5.98
CA ARG A 102 -10.45 -14.02 -7.23
C ARG A 102 -11.97 -13.91 -7.27
N ASP A 103 -12.61 -13.60 -6.14
CA ASP A 103 -14.05 -13.36 -6.06
C ASP A 103 -14.43 -12.17 -6.94
N SER A 104 -15.45 -12.32 -7.80
CA SER A 104 -15.78 -11.30 -8.80
C SER A 104 -16.15 -9.94 -8.19
N VAL A 105 -16.82 -9.94 -7.04
CA VAL A 105 -17.20 -8.69 -6.35
C VAL A 105 -15.96 -7.99 -5.81
N VAL A 106 -15.06 -8.76 -5.20
CA VAL A 106 -13.78 -8.22 -4.70
C VAL A 106 -12.90 -7.74 -5.84
N VAL A 107 -12.85 -8.48 -6.97
CA VAL A 107 -12.08 -8.10 -8.16
C VAL A 107 -12.55 -6.77 -8.72
N GLU A 108 -13.86 -6.59 -8.93
CA GLU A 108 -14.42 -5.35 -9.45
C GLU A 108 -14.12 -4.16 -8.52
N HIS A 109 -14.27 -4.38 -7.21
CA HIS A 109 -14.03 -3.35 -6.21
C HIS A 109 -12.56 -2.94 -6.13
N LEU A 110 -11.65 -3.92 -6.10
CA LEU A 110 -10.20 -3.67 -6.09
C LEU A 110 -9.75 -3.01 -7.40
N ARG A 111 -10.23 -3.47 -8.55
CA ARG A 111 -9.89 -2.89 -9.86
C ARG A 111 -10.32 -1.43 -9.97
N ALA A 112 -11.46 -1.06 -9.38
CA ALA A 112 -11.92 0.32 -9.37
C ALA A 112 -11.09 1.22 -8.43
N ALA A 113 -10.56 0.67 -7.33
CA ALA A 113 -9.85 1.44 -6.31
C ALA A 113 -8.33 1.51 -6.51
N LEU A 114 -7.69 0.44 -7.00
CA LEU A 114 -6.23 0.33 -7.13
C LEU A 114 -5.71 1.04 -8.38
N ILE A 115 -5.75 2.37 -8.33
CA ILE A 115 -5.36 3.26 -9.44
C ILE A 115 -4.01 3.95 -9.23
N GLY A 116 -3.32 3.64 -8.12
CA GLY A 116 -1.97 4.11 -7.83
C GLY A 116 -0.85 3.27 -8.50
N GLY A 117 0.36 3.41 -7.99
CA GLY A 117 1.52 2.63 -8.45
C GLY A 117 1.39 1.15 -8.08
N VAL A 118 1.86 0.26 -8.95
CA VAL A 118 1.87 -1.20 -8.72
C VAL A 118 3.32 -1.67 -8.61
N ALA A 119 3.72 -2.14 -7.44
CA ALA A 119 5.02 -2.76 -7.18
C ALA A 119 4.85 -4.28 -7.01
N VAL A 120 5.54 -5.06 -7.83
CA VAL A 120 5.55 -6.52 -7.74
C VAL A 120 6.96 -6.96 -7.41
N TRP A 121 7.11 -7.74 -6.33
CA TRP A 121 8.41 -8.20 -5.83
C TRP A 121 8.46 -9.73 -5.81
N SER A 122 9.46 -10.30 -6.48
CA SER A 122 9.63 -11.75 -6.62
C SER A 122 10.24 -12.45 -5.39
N GLY A 123 10.35 -11.76 -4.26
CA GLY A 123 10.86 -12.33 -3.01
C GLY A 123 9.83 -12.37 -1.88
N THR A 124 10.25 -12.93 -0.74
CA THR A 124 9.42 -13.13 0.45
C THR A 124 9.92 -12.33 1.67
N PRO A 125 10.01 -10.99 1.60
CA PRO A 125 10.50 -10.16 2.71
C PRO A 125 9.57 -10.21 3.94
N ASP A 126 8.34 -10.69 3.78
CA ASP A 126 7.39 -10.97 4.84
C ASP A 126 7.70 -12.25 5.64
N GLN A 127 8.60 -13.11 5.13
CA GLN A 127 8.93 -14.39 5.76
C GLN A 127 10.31 -14.40 6.43
N GLY A 128 10.43 -15.20 7.49
CA GLY A 128 11.68 -15.43 8.23
C GLY A 128 12.17 -14.26 9.10
N THR A 129 13.22 -14.50 9.88
CA THR A 129 13.77 -13.55 10.86
C THR A 129 15.18 -13.05 10.53
N THR A 130 15.91 -13.73 9.64
CA THR A 130 17.22 -13.29 9.15
C THR A 130 17.09 -11.99 8.37
N ASN A 131 17.97 -11.00 8.63
CA ASN A 131 17.98 -9.68 8.00
C ASN A 131 16.63 -8.95 8.08
N ARG A 132 15.93 -9.10 9.21
CA ARG A 132 14.57 -8.57 9.43
C ARG A 132 14.49 -7.06 9.23
N ALA A 133 15.49 -6.31 9.70
CA ALA A 133 15.51 -4.85 9.57
C ALA A 133 15.58 -4.42 8.09
N GLU A 134 16.42 -5.08 7.28
CA GLU A 134 16.54 -4.82 5.86
C GLU A 134 15.27 -5.23 5.09
N LYS A 135 14.65 -6.35 5.48
CA LYS A 135 13.37 -6.79 4.92
C LYS A 135 12.22 -5.83 5.26
N ASP A 136 12.18 -5.30 6.49
CA ASP A 136 11.21 -4.28 6.90
C ASP A 136 11.39 -3.00 6.10
N GLN A 137 12.64 -2.56 5.93
CA GLN A 137 12.95 -1.39 5.12
C GLN A 137 12.55 -1.60 3.66
N LEU A 138 12.75 -2.80 3.10
CA LEU A 138 12.27 -3.13 1.75
C LEU A 138 10.74 -3.02 1.66
N ILE A 139 9.99 -3.61 2.60
CA ILE A 139 8.52 -3.51 2.65
C ILE A 139 8.08 -2.04 2.71
N GLN A 140 8.72 -1.23 3.56
CA GLN A 140 8.44 0.19 3.68
C GLN A 140 8.72 0.95 2.37
N ASN A 141 9.84 0.66 1.71
CA ASN A 141 10.22 1.31 0.44
C ASN A 141 9.26 0.94 -0.70
N LEU A 142 8.86 -0.34 -0.81
CA LEU A 142 7.88 -0.78 -1.81
C LEU A 142 6.52 -0.10 -1.57
N ALA A 143 6.07 -0.07 -0.31
CA ALA A 143 4.81 0.55 0.07
C ALA A 143 4.80 2.07 -0.16
N HIS A 144 5.93 2.73 0.14
CA HIS A 144 6.12 4.15 -0.15
C HIS A 144 6.07 4.43 -1.65
N TRP A 145 6.80 3.65 -2.46
CA TRP A 145 6.82 3.81 -3.91
C TRP A 145 5.43 3.61 -4.52
N ALA A 146 4.72 2.54 -4.15
CA ALA A 146 3.38 2.25 -4.67
C ALA A 146 2.37 3.34 -4.27
N GLY A 147 2.46 3.83 -3.02
CA GLY A 147 1.59 4.87 -2.49
C GLY A 147 1.95 6.30 -2.93
N ALA A 148 3.13 6.53 -3.54
CA ALA A 148 3.62 7.87 -3.87
C ALA A 148 2.68 8.65 -4.80
N SER A 149 1.95 7.96 -5.67
CA SER A 149 0.99 8.56 -6.60
C SER A 149 -0.36 8.88 -5.97
N TYR A 150 -0.62 8.50 -4.72
CA TYR A 150 -1.95 8.63 -4.10
C TYR A 150 -2.52 10.06 -4.21
N ALA A 151 -1.69 11.08 -3.96
CA ALA A 151 -2.14 12.48 -4.02
C ALA A 151 -2.63 12.92 -5.42
N ALA A 152 -2.13 12.30 -6.48
CA ALA A 152 -2.50 12.60 -7.87
C ALA A 152 -3.57 11.64 -8.40
N ALA A 153 -3.48 10.35 -8.04
CA ALA A 153 -4.38 9.31 -8.48
C ALA A 153 -5.69 9.28 -7.68
N HIS A 154 -5.70 9.82 -6.45
CA HIS A 154 -6.80 9.74 -5.50
C HIS A 154 -7.24 8.30 -5.18
N GLY A 155 -6.29 7.35 -5.19
CA GLY A 155 -6.56 5.97 -4.82
C GLY A 155 -5.29 5.20 -4.48
N PRO A 156 -5.43 4.07 -3.75
CA PRO A 156 -4.31 3.27 -3.28
C PRO A 156 -3.41 2.76 -4.41
N GLY A 157 -2.11 2.70 -4.12
CA GLY A 157 -1.20 1.82 -4.84
C GLY A 157 -1.33 0.37 -4.37
N LEU A 158 -0.64 -0.54 -5.07
CA LEU A 158 -0.60 -1.96 -4.77
C LEU A 158 0.86 -2.42 -4.61
N VAL A 159 1.11 -3.22 -3.57
CA VAL A 159 2.31 -4.05 -3.47
C VAL A 159 1.88 -5.51 -3.48
N ALA A 160 2.45 -6.29 -4.38
CA ALA A 160 2.28 -7.75 -4.40
C ALA A 160 3.65 -8.40 -4.18
N LEU A 161 3.76 -9.21 -3.12
CA LEU A 161 4.93 -10.05 -2.89
C LEU A 161 4.79 -11.37 -3.66
N LEU A 162 5.78 -12.25 -3.53
CA LEU A 162 5.88 -13.45 -4.33
C LEU A 162 4.64 -14.35 -4.19
N ASP A 163 3.96 -14.59 -5.32
CA ASP A 163 2.90 -15.59 -5.38
C ASP A 163 3.51 -17.00 -5.35
N LEU A 164 3.37 -17.68 -4.22
CA LEU A 164 3.87 -19.03 -3.98
C LEU A 164 2.85 -20.11 -4.37
N SER A 165 1.95 -19.84 -5.32
CA SER A 165 1.03 -20.85 -5.86
C SER A 165 1.78 -22.11 -6.33
N GLU A 166 1.24 -23.28 -5.99
CA GLU A 166 1.73 -24.59 -6.43
C GLU A 166 1.64 -24.72 -7.95
N ASN A 167 0.54 -24.25 -8.53
CA ASN A 167 0.39 -24.12 -9.97
C ASN A 167 1.19 -22.90 -10.46
N GLN A 168 2.40 -23.14 -10.94
CA GLN A 168 3.33 -22.10 -11.37
C GLN A 168 2.78 -21.25 -12.51
N ASP A 169 2.02 -21.85 -13.44
CA ASP A 169 1.43 -21.13 -14.56
C ASP A 169 0.34 -20.13 -14.10
N ALA A 170 -0.34 -20.44 -13.00
CA ALA A 170 -1.40 -19.61 -12.42
C ALA A 170 -0.90 -18.53 -11.45
N ARG A 171 0.41 -18.45 -11.18
CA ARG A 171 0.98 -17.41 -10.32
C ARG A 171 0.62 -16.03 -10.85
N TYR A 172 0.18 -15.16 -9.95
CA TYR A 172 -0.31 -13.81 -10.21
C TYR A 172 -1.63 -13.74 -11.00
N ASP A 173 -2.40 -14.82 -11.16
CA ASP A 173 -3.73 -14.76 -11.78
C ASP A 173 -4.68 -13.82 -11.04
N TRP A 174 -4.67 -13.86 -9.70
CA TRP A 174 -5.47 -12.94 -8.87
C TRP A 174 -5.06 -11.48 -9.11
N LEU A 175 -3.77 -11.24 -9.32
CA LEU A 175 -3.22 -9.90 -9.57
C LEU A 175 -3.62 -9.40 -10.96
N ARG A 176 -3.48 -10.25 -11.99
CA ARG A 176 -3.95 -9.98 -13.36
C ARG A 176 -5.45 -9.70 -13.43
N ALA A 177 -6.24 -10.25 -12.50
CA ALA A 177 -7.66 -9.97 -12.42
C ALA A 177 -7.95 -8.55 -11.88
N ILE A 178 -7.12 -8.00 -11.01
CA ILE A 178 -7.38 -6.71 -10.34
C ILE A 178 -6.58 -5.54 -10.91
N THR A 179 -5.48 -5.78 -11.63
CA THR A 179 -4.66 -4.74 -12.26
C THR A 179 -4.55 -4.94 -13.77
N PRO A 180 -4.29 -3.86 -14.54
CA PRO A 180 -4.00 -3.97 -15.97
C PRO A 180 -2.56 -4.45 -16.27
N THR A 181 -1.77 -4.83 -15.27
CA THR A 181 -0.35 -5.18 -15.46
C THR A 181 -0.20 -6.53 -16.15
N HIS A 182 0.58 -6.55 -17.22
CA HIS A 182 1.04 -7.79 -17.84
C HIS A 182 2.20 -8.37 -17.04
N LEU A 183 1.90 -9.35 -16.20
CA LEU A 183 2.89 -10.07 -15.40
C LEU A 183 3.05 -11.49 -15.93
N THR A 184 4.29 -11.85 -16.23
CA THR A 184 4.68 -13.24 -16.49
C THR A 184 4.83 -13.95 -15.15
N SER A 185 4.39 -15.20 -15.06
CA SER A 185 4.60 -16.03 -13.87
C SER A 185 6.09 -16.17 -13.61
N ASP A 186 6.50 -15.87 -12.37
CA ASP A 186 7.88 -16.10 -11.94
C ASP A 186 8.05 -17.59 -11.62
N LEU A 187 8.82 -18.28 -12.45
CA LEU A 187 9.10 -19.69 -12.30
C LEU A 187 10.32 -19.92 -11.40
N GLU A 188 11.13 -18.90 -11.14
CA GLU A 188 12.30 -18.97 -10.26
C GLU A 188 11.93 -18.49 -8.85
N VAL A 189 11.64 -19.42 -7.94
CA VAL A 189 11.46 -19.07 -6.52
C VAL A 189 12.82 -18.75 -5.91
N VAL A 190 13.17 -17.47 -5.83
CA VAL A 190 14.37 -17.02 -5.12
C VAL A 190 13.97 -16.51 -3.74
N ALA A 191 14.26 -17.31 -2.72
CA ALA A 191 14.22 -16.83 -1.33
C ALA A 191 15.37 -15.85 -1.13
N TYR A 192 15.07 -14.55 -1.05
CA TYR A 192 16.08 -13.53 -0.76
C TYR A 192 16.41 -13.54 0.74
N ASP A 193 17.34 -14.40 1.12
CA ASP A 193 17.94 -14.40 2.45
C ASP A 193 18.88 -13.20 2.69
N SER A 194 19.23 -12.45 1.64
CA SER A 194 20.25 -11.39 1.64
C SER A 194 19.80 -10.11 0.93
N VAL A 195 18.65 -9.55 1.30
CA VAL A 195 18.29 -8.18 0.88
C VAL A 195 19.24 -7.19 1.55
N ARG A 196 19.92 -6.34 0.77
CA ARG A 196 20.63 -5.16 1.26
C ARG A 196 19.93 -3.92 0.77
N ALA A 197 19.67 -2.96 1.67
CA ALA A 197 19.26 -1.63 1.25
C ALA A 197 20.36 -1.03 0.36
N LEU A 198 20.00 -0.53 -0.81
CA LEU A 198 20.90 0.33 -1.58
C LEU A 198 21.07 1.62 -0.77
N THR A 199 22.27 1.88 -0.29
CA THR A 199 22.60 3.16 0.34
C THR A 199 22.38 4.31 -0.65
N PRO A 200 21.90 5.49 -0.18
CA PRO A 200 21.62 6.65 -1.01
C PRO A 200 22.83 7.13 -1.83
#